data_AF-A0AA86I2K1-F1
#
_entry.id   AF-A0AA86I2K1-F1
#
_cell.length_a   1.000
_cell.length_b   1.000
_cell.length_c   1.000
_cell.angle_alpha   90.00
_cell.angle_beta   90.00
_cell.angle_gamma   90.00
#
_symmetry.space_group_name_H-M   'P 1'
#
loop_
_entity.id
_entity.type
_entity.pdbx_description
1 polymer ?
#
loop_
_entity_poly.entity_id
_entity_poly.type
_entity_poly.pdbx_seq_one_letter_code
_entity_poly.pdbx_strand_id
1 'polypeptide(L)'
;MLAEVSKNVFLHASQNKALNKAAKKWGLRFGAAQVVAGDTIEHAIKKVRELNEKGLVCTLDHLGEFVSSREEAIEATQYNVRTLEAMGQAGVTCNLSVKMTQLGLDIDRSFCVENMRRILETAKKYDNFVRIDMEDYAHCQMTLDILRELRETFDNVGTVIQAYLFRAEQDVKELKGIPLRLVKGAYQESPTVAFQDKAQIDENYMRIIEEHLLSGTYTAIASHDHNIIAKVKEFAHKNNIPRTQFEFQMLYGFRTDMQLSLVKEGYTMRVYVPFGNDWFGYFMRRLAERPQNVAFALKGFFSK
;
A
#
# COMPACT_ATOMS: atom_id res chain seq x y z
N MET A 1 -9.55 26.73 -1.60
CA MET A 1 -10.64 26.96 -0.61
C MET A 1 -11.64 25.82 -0.55
N LEU A 2 -12.64 25.66 -1.44
CA LEU A 2 -13.64 24.56 -1.32
C LEU A 2 -13.04 23.15 -1.35
N ALA A 3 -12.09 22.88 -2.26
CA ALA A 3 -11.41 21.58 -2.37
C ALA A 3 -10.52 21.23 -1.15
N GLU A 4 -10.02 22.27 -0.48
CA GLU A 4 -9.10 22.17 0.65
C GLU A 4 -9.88 21.96 1.96
N VAL A 5 -11.01 22.68 2.10
CA VAL A 5 -12.01 22.44 3.14
C VAL A 5 -12.57 21.01 3.03
N SER A 6 -12.87 20.51 1.83
CA SER A 6 -13.32 19.12 1.67
C SER A 6 -12.25 18.08 2.03
N LYS A 7 -10.97 18.32 1.69
CA LYS A 7 -9.87 17.41 2.01
C LYS A 7 -9.71 17.24 3.53
N ASN A 8 -9.71 18.34 4.28
CA ASN A 8 -9.55 18.29 5.73
C ASN A 8 -10.74 17.62 6.43
N VAL A 9 -11.97 17.82 5.93
CA VAL A 9 -13.16 17.13 6.44
C VAL A 9 -13.06 15.61 6.26
N PHE A 10 -12.65 15.13 5.08
CA PHE A 10 -12.49 13.70 4.83
C PHE A 10 -11.35 13.09 5.64
N LEU A 11 -10.21 13.79 5.78
CA LEU A 11 -9.11 13.33 6.64
C LEU A 11 -9.55 13.22 8.10
N HIS A 12 -10.26 14.22 8.62
CA HIS A 12 -10.79 14.19 9.98
C HIS A 12 -11.81 13.06 10.19
N ALA A 13 -12.72 12.85 9.22
CA ALA A 13 -13.68 11.76 9.26
C ALA A 13 -12.98 10.38 9.26
N SER A 14 -11.86 10.25 8.55
CA SER A 14 -11.09 9.00 8.49
C SER A 14 -10.51 8.57 9.82
N GLN A 15 -10.21 9.52 10.72
CA GLN A 15 -9.61 9.26 12.03
C GLN A 15 -10.67 9.05 13.13
N ASN A 16 -11.97 9.19 12.81
CA ASN A 16 -13.03 9.13 13.80
C ASN A 16 -13.47 7.68 14.08
N LYS A 17 -13.18 7.19 15.30
CA LYS A 17 -13.52 5.82 15.74
C LYS A 17 -15.03 5.55 15.72
N ALA A 18 -15.86 6.53 16.08
CA ALA A 18 -17.31 6.35 16.14
C ALA A 18 -17.92 6.25 14.73
N LEU A 19 -17.46 7.08 13.78
CA LEU A 19 -17.88 7.00 12.38
C LEU A 19 -17.45 5.68 11.74
N ASN A 20 -16.21 5.26 11.96
CA ASN A 20 -15.72 3.95 11.51
C ASN A 20 -16.59 2.81 12.05
N LYS A 21 -16.89 2.79 13.36
CA LYS A 21 -17.74 1.76 13.98
C LYS A 21 -19.17 1.75 13.44
N ALA A 22 -19.75 2.93 13.15
CA ALA A 22 -21.06 3.03 12.54
C ALA A 22 -21.08 2.52 11.10
N ALA A 23 -20.06 2.86 10.31
CA ALA A 23 -19.95 2.47 8.91
C ALA A 23 -19.79 0.95 8.71
N LYS A 24 -19.16 0.23 9.66
CA LYS A 24 -19.10 -1.25 9.66
C LYS A 24 -20.49 -1.88 9.52
N LYS A 25 -21.53 -1.30 10.15
CA LYS A 25 -22.90 -1.81 10.09
C LYS A 25 -23.58 -1.62 8.74
N TRP A 26 -23.03 -0.78 7.88
CA TRP A 26 -23.61 -0.46 6.57
C TRP A 26 -23.00 -1.27 5.42
N GLY A 27 -21.97 -2.10 5.68
CA GLY A 27 -21.27 -2.89 4.66
C GLY A 27 -20.65 -2.02 3.56
N LEU A 28 -20.29 -2.61 2.42
CA LEU A 28 -19.69 -1.90 1.27
C LEU A 28 -20.70 -1.06 0.43
N ARG A 29 -21.63 -0.38 1.09
CA ARG A 29 -22.58 0.54 0.46
C ARG A 29 -21.89 1.85 0.06
N PHE A 30 -22.59 2.70 -0.70
CA PHE A 30 -22.14 4.06 -1.06
C PHE A 30 -20.87 4.14 -1.92
N GLY A 31 -20.66 3.17 -2.81
CA GLY A 31 -19.53 3.17 -3.75
C GLY A 31 -18.23 2.56 -3.20
N ALA A 32 -18.19 2.13 -1.93
CA ALA A 32 -17.02 1.48 -1.34
C ALA A 32 -16.59 0.21 -2.09
N ALA A 33 -17.54 -0.55 -2.67
CA ALA A 33 -17.26 -1.73 -3.50
C ALA A 33 -16.43 -1.44 -4.76
N GLN A 34 -16.31 -0.17 -5.19
CA GLN A 34 -15.46 0.21 -6.32
C GLN A 34 -13.98 0.27 -5.94
N VAL A 35 -13.66 0.39 -4.64
CA VAL A 35 -12.28 0.55 -4.16
C VAL A 35 -11.88 -0.46 -3.08
N VAL A 36 -12.80 -1.32 -2.63
CA VAL A 36 -12.56 -2.43 -1.69
C VAL A 36 -13.10 -3.71 -2.30
N ALA A 37 -12.29 -4.77 -2.31
CA ALA A 37 -12.61 -6.03 -3.00
C ALA A 37 -13.69 -6.89 -2.33
N GLY A 38 -14.07 -6.55 -1.10
CA GLY A 38 -14.96 -7.34 -0.27
C GLY A 38 -14.65 -7.15 1.20
N ASP A 39 -15.43 -7.82 2.04
CA ASP A 39 -15.32 -7.86 3.49
C ASP A 39 -14.70 -9.17 4.03
N THR A 40 -14.57 -10.20 3.19
CA THR A 40 -13.99 -11.50 3.56
C THR A 40 -12.79 -11.88 2.69
N ILE A 41 -11.99 -12.84 3.17
CA ILE A 41 -10.86 -13.42 2.43
C ILE A 41 -11.35 -14.05 1.12
N GLU A 42 -12.48 -14.78 1.13
CA GLU A 42 -13.02 -15.44 -0.06
C GLU A 42 -13.38 -14.43 -1.15
N HIS A 43 -14.00 -13.32 -0.78
CA HIS A 43 -14.29 -12.21 -1.71
C HIS A 43 -13.00 -11.61 -2.28
N ALA A 44 -12.00 -11.39 -1.43
CA ALA A 44 -10.70 -10.88 -1.85
C ALA A 44 -9.99 -11.84 -2.82
N ILE A 45 -9.95 -13.14 -2.53
CA ILE A 45 -9.36 -14.17 -3.40
C ILE A 45 -10.07 -14.23 -4.75
N LYS A 46 -11.41 -14.22 -4.76
CA LYS A 46 -12.18 -14.19 -6.00
C LYS A 46 -11.80 -12.97 -6.85
N LYS A 47 -11.69 -11.79 -6.22
CA LYS A 47 -11.33 -10.56 -6.93
C LYS A 47 -9.90 -10.61 -7.47
N VAL A 48 -8.96 -11.15 -6.70
CA VAL A 48 -7.58 -11.34 -7.13
C VAL A 48 -7.53 -12.26 -8.37
N ARG A 49 -8.29 -13.35 -8.38
CA ARG A 49 -8.37 -14.26 -9.54
C ARG A 49 -8.85 -13.53 -10.81
N GLU A 50 -9.92 -12.75 -10.71
CA GLU A 50 -10.44 -11.94 -11.82
C GLU A 50 -9.42 -10.89 -12.34
N LEU A 51 -8.53 -10.39 -11.47
CA LEU A 51 -7.45 -9.48 -11.86
C LEU A 51 -6.27 -10.23 -12.49
N ASN A 52 -5.90 -11.39 -11.95
CA ASN A 52 -4.87 -12.27 -12.51
C ASN A 52 -5.22 -12.74 -13.92
N GLU A 53 -6.48 -13.06 -14.19
CA GLU A 53 -6.98 -13.41 -15.54
C GLU A 53 -6.76 -12.29 -16.57
N LYS A 54 -6.61 -11.04 -16.12
CA LYS A 54 -6.32 -9.87 -16.96
C LYS A 54 -4.82 -9.55 -17.07
N GLY A 55 -3.96 -10.42 -16.53
CA GLY A 55 -2.51 -10.23 -16.48
C GLY A 55 -2.03 -9.27 -15.38
N LEU A 56 -2.92 -8.83 -14.48
CA LEU A 56 -2.56 -8.01 -13.33
C LEU A 56 -2.15 -8.90 -12.15
N VAL A 57 -1.08 -8.56 -11.45
CA VAL A 57 -0.76 -9.19 -10.15
C VAL A 57 -1.34 -8.34 -9.01
N CYS A 58 -1.47 -8.90 -7.81
CA CYS A 58 -2.12 -8.17 -6.71
C CYS A 58 -1.24 -8.02 -5.46
N THR A 59 -1.65 -7.14 -4.56
CA THR A 59 -1.31 -7.24 -3.14
C THR A 59 -2.55 -7.00 -2.31
N LEU A 60 -2.82 -7.89 -1.35
CA LEU A 60 -3.92 -7.74 -0.41
C LEU A 60 -3.46 -6.93 0.82
N ASP A 61 -4.32 -6.04 1.29
CA ASP A 61 -4.19 -5.30 2.56
C ASP A 61 -5.47 -5.52 3.35
N HIS A 62 -5.37 -6.22 4.48
CA HIS A 62 -6.50 -6.37 5.38
C HIS A 62 -6.69 -5.06 6.14
N LEU A 63 -7.86 -4.46 5.96
CA LEU A 63 -8.23 -3.24 6.65
C LEU A 63 -8.59 -3.56 8.09
N GLY A 64 -7.68 -3.18 8.99
CA GLY A 64 -7.92 -3.02 10.42
C GLY A 64 -7.42 -1.64 10.84
N GLU A 65 -8.29 -0.81 11.39
CA GLU A 65 -7.86 0.46 11.98
C GLU A 65 -8.00 0.42 13.50
N PHE A 66 -7.13 1.15 14.19
CA PHE A 66 -7.20 1.39 15.64
C PHE A 66 -6.97 0.15 16.52
N VAL A 67 -6.04 -0.73 16.16
CA VAL A 67 -5.56 -1.79 17.06
C VAL A 67 -4.92 -1.15 18.29
N SER A 68 -5.47 -1.44 19.46
CA SER A 68 -5.08 -0.83 20.73
C SER A 68 -4.87 -1.83 21.87
N SER A 69 -5.12 -3.12 21.62
CA SER A 69 -4.83 -4.22 22.55
C SER A 69 -4.02 -5.34 21.91
N ARG A 70 -3.37 -6.16 22.74
CA ARG A 70 -2.61 -7.32 22.27
C ARG A 70 -3.53 -8.35 21.62
N GLU A 71 -4.76 -8.47 22.11
CA GLU A 71 -5.78 -9.37 21.57
C GLU A 71 -6.15 -8.97 20.13
N GLU A 72 -6.43 -7.68 19.89
CA GLU A 72 -6.72 -7.14 18.56
C GLU A 72 -5.54 -7.36 17.60
N ALA A 73 -4.31 -7.16 18.07
CA ALA A 73 -3.10 -7.42 17.26
C ALA A 73 -2.90 -8.91 16.95
N ILE A 74 -3.22 -9.82 17.88
CA ILE A 74 -3.19 -11.27 17.64
C ILE A 74 -4.23 -11.65 16.59
N GLU A 75 -5.44 -11.11 16.68
CA GLU A 75 -6.50 -11.35 15.70
C GLU A 75 -6.09 -10.85 14.31
N ALA A 76 -5.53 -9.64 14.20
CA ALA A 76 -5.00 -9.08 12.95
C ALA A 76 -3.87 -9.96 12.38
N THR A 77 -2.97 -10.44 13.23
CA THR A 77 -1.89 -11.35 12.84
C THR A 77 -2.44 -12.67 12.29
N GLN A 78 -3.38 -13.30 13.00
CA GLN A 78 -4.03 -14.53 12.56
C GLN A 78 -4.81 -14.34 11.26
N TYR A 79 -5.43 -13.18 11.05
CA TYR A 79 -6.14 -12.87 9.82
C TYR A 79 -5.19 -12.76 8.62
N ASN A 80 -4.03 -12.12 8.79
CA ASN A 80 -2.97 -12.07 7.79
C ASN A 80 -2.42 -13.46 7.46
N VAL A 81 -2.21 -14.31 8.46
CA VAL A 81 -1.81 -15.72 8.27
C VAL A 81 -2.84 -16.49 7.43
N ARG A 82 -4.13 -16.43 7.80
CA ARG A 82 -5.21 -17.08 7.04
C ARG A 82 -5.31 -16.55 5.61
N THR A 83 -5.05 -15.26 5.41
CA THR A 83 -5.05 -14.65 4.07
C THR A 83 -3.93 -15.24 3.20
N LEU A 84 -2.72 -15.39 3.74
CA LEU A 84 -1.60 -16.04 3.04
C LEU A 84 -1.90 -17.51 2.71
N GLU A 85 -2.47 -18.26 3.66
CA GLU A 85 -2.88 -19.65 3.46
C GLU A 85 -3.91 -19.76 2.32
N ALA A 86 -4.94 -18.91 2.34
CA ALA A 86 -5.96 -18.88 1.30
C ALA A 86 -5.39 -18.49 -0.08
N MET A 87 -4.46 -17.53 -0.12
CA MET A 87 -3.76 -17.15 -1.35
C MET A 87 -2.98 -18.33 -1.93
N GLY A 88 -2.21 -19.03 -1.08
CA GLY A 88 -1.44 -20.20 -1.47
C GLY A 88 -2.30 -21.36 -1.94
N GLN A 89 -3.39 -21.67 -1.23
CA GLN A 89 -4.34 -22.73 -1.61
C GLN A 89 -5.08 -22.41 -2.92
N ALA A 90 -5.41 -21.13 -3.14
CA ALA A 90 -6.12 -20.70 -4.34
C ALA A 90 -5.20 -20.56 -5.58
N GLY A 91 -3.87 -20.61 -5.39
CA GLY A 91 -2.88 -20.46 -6.46
C GLY A 91 -2.89 -19.09 -7.13
N VAL A 92 -3.27 -18.03 -6.40
CA VAL A 92 -3.37 -16.68 -6.98
C VAL A 92 -2.02 -15.94 -6.93
N THR A 93 -1.73 -15.13 -7.95
CA THR A 93 -0.52 -14.30 -8.00
C THR A 93 -0.74 -13.00 -7.24
N CYS A 94 -0.42 -13.02 -5.95
CA CYS A 94 -0.67 -11.91 -5.05
C CYS A 94 0.36 -11.88 -3.90
N ASN A 95 0.67 -10.69 -3.41
CA ASN A 95 1.50 -10.46 -2.21
C ASN A 95 0.64 -10.01 -1.03
N LEU A 96 1.19 -9.98 0.18
CA LEU A 96 0.52 -9.36 1.33
C LEU A 96 1.16 -8.00 1.68
N SER A 97 0.35 -6.98 1.99
CA SER A 97 0.79 -5.72 2.60
C SER A 97 0.25 -5.64 4.03
N VAL A 98 1.08 -5.21 4.98
CA VAL A 98 0.74 -5.12 6.41
C VAL A 98 1.21 -3.80 7.00
N LYS A 99 0.54 -3.32 8.05
CA LYS A 99 0.95 -2.14 8.84
C LYS A 99 1.36 -2.61 10.23
N MET A 100 2.47 -2.11 10.75
CA MET A 100 3.04 -2.61 12.00
C MET A 100 2.23 -2.18 13.22
N THR A 101 1.58 -1.02 13.18
CA THR A 101 0.65 -0.59 14.24
C THR A 101 -0.49 -1.59 14.43
N GLN A 102 -1.02 -2.17 13.35
CA GLN A 102 -2.02 -3.25 13.42
C GLN A 102 -1.49 -4.54 14.07
N LEU A 103 -0.16 -4.71 14.12
CA LEU A 103 0.50 -5.88 14.67
C LEU A 103 1.06 -5.62 16.08
N GLY A 104 0.74 -4.45 16.65
CA GLY A 104 1.08 -4.09 18.03
C GLY A 104 2.34 -3.26 18.18
N LEU A 105 2.81 -2.56 17.14
CA LEU A 105 3.98 -1.69 17.22
C LEU A 105 3.89 -0.66 18.35
N ASP A 106 2.71 -0.04 18.51
CA ASP A 106 2.44 0.97 19.55
C ASP A 106 2.19 0.37 20.93
N ILE A 107 2.12 -0.95 21.03
CA ILE A 107 1.89 -1.67 22.28
C ILE A 107 3.23 -2.16 22.83
N ASP A 108 3.96 -2.93 22.03
CA ASP A 108 5.25 -3.50 22.40
C ASP A 108 6.03 -3.92 21.15
N ARG A 109 7.26 -3.39 21.03
CA ARG A 109 8.12 -3.64 19.87
C ARG A 109 8.40 -5.13 19.67
N SER A 110 8.80 -5.85 20.73
CA SER A 110 9.11 -7.29 20.65
C SER A 110 7.92 -8.11 20.19
N PHE A 111 6.73 -7.81 20.73
CA PHE A 111 5.48 -8.44 20.36
C PHE A 111 5.11 -8.18 18.89
N CYS A 112 5.31 -6.97 18.38
CA CYS A 112 5.15 -6.69 16.95
C CYS A 112 6.10 -7.52 16.08
N VAL A 113 7.37 -7.67 16.51
CA VAL A 113 8.34 -8.53 15.81
C VAL A 113 7.87 -9.99 15.81
N GLU A 114 7.43 -10.53 16.94
CA GLU A 114 6.91 -11.90 17.03
C GLU A 114 5.73 -12.13 16.07
N ASN A 115 4.78 -11.19 16.03
CA ASN A 115 3.65 -11.22 15.10
C ASN A 115 4.11 -11.18 13.63
N MET A 116 5.05 -10.30 13.30
CA MET A 116 5.65 -10.24 11.97
C MET A 116 6.34 -11.55 11.58
N ARG A 117 7.11 -12.17 12.48
CA ARG A 117 7.78 -13.47 12.22
C ARG A 117 6.78 -14.55 11.85
N ARG A 118 5.66 -14.65 12.58
CA ARG A 118 4.58 -15.61 12.27
C ARG A 118 4.01 -15.40 10.86
N ILE A 119 3.81 -14.16 10.44
CA ILE A 119 3.32 -13.83 9.10
C ILE A 119 4.37 -14.21 8.04
N LEU A 120 5.64 -13.87 8.26
CA LEU A 120 6.74 -14.13 7.32
C LEU A 120 7.04 -15.63 7.16
N GLU A 121 6.97 -16.40 8.24
CA GLU A 121 7.09 -17.85 8.21
C GLU A 121 5.98 -18.49 7.37
N THR A 122 4.74 -18.03 7.52
CA THR A 122 3.63 -18.48 6.68
C THR A 122 3.83 -18.06 5.22
N ALA A 123 4.23 -16.82 4.97
CA ALA A 123 4.50 -16.35 3.61
C ALA A 123 5.58 -17.20 2.93
N LYS A 124 6.64 -17.58 3.64
CA LYS A 124 7.71 -18.44 3.12
C LYS A 124 7.22 -19.84 2.75
N LYS A 125 6.28 -20.43 3.51
CA LYS A 125 5.67 -21.74 3.18
C LYS A 125 4.96 -21.75 1.83
N TYR A 126 4.46 -20.60 1.38
CA TYR A 126 3.72 -20.43 0.13
C TYR A 126 4.48 -19.62 -0.93
N ASP A 127 5.81 -19.50 -0.80
CA ASP A 127 6.68 -18.71 -1.68
C ASP A 127 6.15 -17.28 -1.93
N ASN A 128 5.66 -16.65 -0.87
CA ASN A 128 4.99 -15.36 -0.91
C ASN A 128 5.86 -14.26 -0.30
N PHE A 129 5.62 -13.03 -0.76
CA PHE A 129 6.32 -11.82 -0.31
C PHE A 129 5.40 -10.93 0.53
N VAL A 130 5.94 -10.40 1.63
CA VAL A 130 5.24 -9.46 2.51
C VAL A 130 5.86 -8.07 2.40
N ARG A 131 5.01 -7.07 2.16
CA ARG A 131 5.36 -5.65 2.19
C ARG A 131 4.94 -5.05 3.53
N ILE A 132 5.89 -4.47 4.25
CA ILE A 132 5.58 -3.60 5.38
C ILE A 132 5.25 -2.23 4.82
N ASP A 133 3.99 -1.82 4.92
CA ASP A 133 3.54 -0.48 4.56
C ASP A 133 4.14 0.55 5.52
N MET A 134 4.63 1.66 4.97
CA MET A 134 5.14 2.77 5.77
C MET A 134 3.99 3.63 6.27
N GLU A 135 4.00 3.90 7.57
CA GLU A 135 2.99 4.69 8.25
C GLU A 135 3.43 6.17 8.31
N ASP A 136 3.01 6.92 9.33
CA ASP A 136 3.43 8.32 9.46
C ASP A 136 4.92 8.45 9.85
N TYR A 137 5.43 9.68 9.84
CA TYR A 137 6.84 9.96 10.11
C TYR A 137 7.34 9.43 11.46
N ALA A 138 6.49 9.39 12.49
CA ALA A 138 6.88 8.94 13.82
C ALA A 138 7.23 7.44 13.85
N HIS A 139 6.64 6.66 12.93
CA HIS A 139 6.89 5.22 12.83
C HIS A 139 8.05 4.87 11.90
N CYS A 140 8.51 5.78 11.03
CA CYS A 140 9.50 5.49 10.00
C CYS A 140 10.75 4.79 10.55
N GLN A 141 11.40 5.37 11.55
CA GLN A 141 12.65 4.81 12.07
C GLN A 141 12.45 3.42 12.65
N MET A 142 11.41 3.24 13.47
CA MET A 142 11.11 1.97 14.11
C MET A 142 10.79 0.88 13.08
N THR A 143 10.04 1.23 12.02
CA THR A 143 9.75 0.31 10.91
C THR A 143 11.02 -0.13 10.19
N LEU A 144 11.97 0.78 9.93
CA LEU A 144 13.23 0.43 9.27
C LEU A 144 14.13 -0.43 10.16
N ASP A 145 14.17 -0.16 11.46
CA ASP A 145 14.96 -0.96 12.41
C ASP A 145 14.40 -2.38 12.56
N ILE A 146 13.07 -2.53 12.64
CA ILE A 146 12.43 -3.84 12.65
C ILE A 146 12.63 -4.56 11.32
N LEU A 147 12.53 -3.86 10.18
CA LEU A 147 12.81 -4.48 8.87
C LEU A 147 14.22 -5.07 8.84
N ARG A 148 15.23 -4.33 9.29
CA ARG A 148 16.63 -4.82 9.33
C ARG A 148 16.76 -6.09 10.17
N GLU A 149 16.16 -6.10 11.37
CA GLU A 149 16.12 -7.27 12.24
C GLU A 149 15.45 -8.47 11.56
N LEU A 150 14.29 -8.28 10.91
CA LEU A 150 13.60 -9.36 10.20
C LEU A 150 14.42 -9.87 9.00
N ARG A 151 15.15 -8.99 8.30
CA ARG A 151 15.98 -9.34 7.14
C ARG A 151 17.20 -10.20 7.49
N GLU A 152 17.57 -10.32 8.76
CA GLU A 152 18.59 -11.29 9.21
C GLU A 152 18.14 -12.74 9.00
N THR A 153 16.82 -12.99 9.01
CA THR A 153 16.24 -14.34 8.87
C THR A 153 15.39 -14.51 7.60
N PHE A 154 14.73 -13.46 7.14
CA PHE A 154 13.72 -13.51 6.08
C PHE A 154 14.14 -12.70 4.85
N ASP A 155 14.18 -13.36 3.69
CA ASP A 155 14.46 -12.75 2.38
C ASP A 155 13.19 -12.34 1.61
N ASN A 156 12.03 -12.76 2.07
CA ASN A 156 10.72 -12.53 1.47
C ASN A 156 9.96 -11.32 2.06
N VAL A 157 10.70 -10.33 2.58
CA VAL A 157 10.14 -9.09 3.15
C VAL A 157 10.84 -7.85 2.61
N GLY A 158 10.09 -6.77 2.45
CA GLY A 158 10.59 -5.42 2.16
C GLY A 158 9.62 -4.34 2.64
N THR A 159 9.94 -3.07 2.43
CA THR A 159 9.15 -1.95 2.98
C THR A 159 8.80 -0.88 1.94
N VAL A 160 8.21 0.23 2.39
CA VAL A 160 7.82 1.38 1.59
C VAL A 160 8.68 2.59 1.98
N ILE A 161 9.09 3.42 1.01
CA ILE A 161 9.71 4.74 1.26
C ILE A 161 8.86 5.85 0.63
N GLN A 162 8.72 6.96 1.35
CA GLN A 162 7.82 8.06 1.01
C GLN A 162 8.62 9.30 0.55
N ALA A 163 8.47 9.68 -0.72
CA ALA A 163 9.27 10.73 -1.37
C ALA A 163 9.07 12.14 -0.78
N TYR A 164 7.96 12.40 -0.12
CA TYR A 164 7.73 13.69 0.53
C TYR A 164 8.63 13.94 1.75
N LEU A 165 9.31 12.94 2.31
CA LEU A 165 10.15 13.10 3.49
C LEU A 165 11.57 13.51 3.09
N PHE A 166 12.16 14.43 3.85
CA PHE A 166 13.56 14.84 3.61
C PHE A 166 14.55 13.68 3.75
N ARG A 167 14.24 12.68 4.60
CA ARG A 167 15.06 11.49 4.82
C ARG A 167 15.04 10.44 3.70
N ALA A 168 14.09 10.53 2.77
CA ALA A 168 13.78 9.45 1.82
C ALA A 168 14.98 9.01 0.96
N GLU A 169 15.79 9.96 0.50
CA GLU A 169 16.96 9.66 -0.33
C GLU A 169 18.02 8.85 0.45
N GLN A 170 18.27 9.23 1.71
CA GLN A 170 19.20 8.53 2.57
C GLN A 170 18.69 7.13 2.92
N ASP A 171 17.39 6.99 3.25
CA ASP A 171 16.81 5.69 3.56
C ASP A 171 16.88 4.73 2.36
N VAL A 172 16.66 5.21 1.12
CA VAL A 172 16.80 4.39 -0.10
C VAL A 172 18.23 3.88 -0.28
N LYS A 173 19.24 4.74 -0.01
CA LYS A 173 20.66 4.35 -0.08
C LYS A 173 21.01 3.28 0.95
N GLU A 174 20.55 3.45 2.18
CA GLU A 174 20.79 2.50 3.28
C GLU A 174 20.09 1.15 3.08
N LEU A 175 18.98 1.12 2.33
CA LEU A 175 18.19 -0.08 2.07
C LEU A 175 18.53 -0.74 0.71
N LYS A 176 19.67 -0.40 0.11
CA LYS A 176 20.16 -1.07 -1.10
C LYS A 176 20.17 -2.60 -0.90
N GLY A 177 19.63 -3.33 -1.88
CA GLY A 177 19.51 -4.79 -1.84
C GLY A 177 18.22 -5.31 -1.19
N ILE A 178 17.39 -4.43 -0.61
CA ILE A 178 16.07 -4.80 -0.09
C ILE A 178 14.99 -4.34 -1.08
N PRO A 179 14.05 -5.20 -1.51
CA PRO A 179 12.96 -4.78 -2.37
C PRO A 179 12.19 -3.62 -1.74
N LEU A 180 11.99 -2.51 -2.45
CA LEU A 180 11.26 -1.33 -1.95
C LEU A 180 10.03 -1.02 -2.80
N ARG A 181 8.98 -0.51 -2.15
CA ARG A 181 7.90 0.22 -2.81
C ARG A 181 8.12 1.70 -2.59
N LEU A 182 8.18 2.48 -3.66
CA LEU A 182 8.38 3.93 -3.58
C LEU A 182 7.04 4.63 -3.85
N VAL A 183 6.64 5.51 -2.94
CA VAL A 183 5.40 6.29 -3.00
C VAL A 183 5.68 7.78 -2.82
N LYS A 184 4.74 8.65 -3.18
CA LYS A 184 4.85 10.09 -2.84
C LYS A 184 4.73 10.34 -1.32
N GLY A 185 3.80 9.66 -0.66
CA GLY A 185 3.43 9.89 0.75
C GLY A 185 1.92 10.13 0.88
N ALA A 186 1.34 9.75 2.02
CA ALA A 186 -0.11 9.74 2.22
C ALA A 186 -0.58 10.43 3.51
N TYR A 187 0.33 10.74 4.44
CA TYR A 187 0.01 11.37 5.71
C TYR A 187 0.15 12.90 5.64
N GLN A 188 -0.41 13.59 6.62
CA GLN A 188 -0.22 15.04 6.75
C GLN A 188 0.97 15.29 7.68
N GLU A 189 2.14 15.49 7.09
CA GLU A 189 3.39 15.66 7.84
C GLU A 189 3.77 17.12 8.04
N SER A 190 4.52 17.38 9.12
CA SER A 190 5.04 18.71 9.42
C SER A 190 6.00 19.20 8.31
N PRO A 191 6.01 20.50 7.97
CA PRO A 191 7.00 21.08 7.07
C PRO A 191 8.45 20.95 7.59
N THR A 192 8.64 20.62 8.87
CA THR A 192 9.96 20.36 9.46
C THR A 192 10.57 19.03 9.02
N VAL A 193 9.76 18.11 8.48
CA VAL A 193 10.20 16.75 8.10
C VAL A 193 9.86 16.39 6.65
N ALA A 194 8.96 17.15 6.01
CA ALA A 194 8.43 16.84 4.70
C ALA A 194 8.32 18.06 3.76
N PHE A 195 8.62 17.83 2.48
CA PHE A 195 8.31 18.74 1.38
C PHE A 195 6.80 19.00 1.34
N GLN A 196 6.43 20.28 1.24
CA GLN A 196 5.02 20.69 1.11
C GLN A 196 4.65 21.01 -0.34
N ASP A 197 5.64 21.40 -1.14
CA ASP A 197 5.43 21.68 -2.56
C ASP A 197 5.39 20.39 -3.39
N LYS A 198 4.40 20.30 -4.27
CA LYS A 198 4.18 19.12 -5.10
C LYS A 198 5.29 18.89 -6.10
N ALA A 199 5.88 19.95 -6.68
CA ALA A 199 6.97 19.78 -7.64
C ALA A 199 8.23 19.26 -6.95
N GLN A 200 8.53 19.73 -5.74
CA GLN A 200 9.62 19.19 -4.91
C GLN A 200 9.39 17.71 -4.56
N ILE A 201 8.16 17.32 -4.20
CA ILE A 201 7.82 15.91 -3.95
C ILE A 201 8.02 15.06 -5.22
N ASP A 202 7.56 15.55 -6.39
CA ASP A 202 7.67 14.82 -7.65
C ASP A 202 9.12 14.70 -8.12
N GLU A 203 9.94 15.73 -7.88
CA GLU A 203 11.38 15.71 -8.14
C GLU A 203 12.09 14.69 -7.24
N ASN A 204 11.86 14.76 -5.93
CA ASN A 204 12.46 13.80 -5.00
C ASN A 204 11.98 12.38 -5.28
N TYR A 205 10.72 12.21 -5.71
CA TYR A 205 10.19 10.89 -6.06
C TYR A 205 10.93 10.27 -7.25
N MET A 206 11.19 11.06 -8.30
CA MET A 206 12.03 10.60 -9.40
C MET A 206 13.45 10.28 -8.92
N ARG A 207 14.06 11.14 -8.09
CA ARG A 207 15.42 10.93 -7.56
C ARG A 207 15.56 9.60 -6.83
N ILE A 208 14.63 9.29 -5.92
CA ILE A 208 14.69 8.03 -5.16
C ILE A 208 14.36 6.80 -6.03
N ILE A 209 13.53 6.95 -7.08
CA ILE A 209 13.28 5.87 -8.05
C ILE A 209 14.56 5.57 -8.84
N GLU A 210 15.20 6.61 -9.37
CA GLU A 210 16.42 6.49 -10.17
C GLU A 210 17.56 5.86 -9.35
N GLU A 211 17.79 6.35 -8.13
CA GLU A 211 18.76 5.80 -7.18
C GLU A 211 18.54 4.30 -6.92
N HIS A 212 17.30 3.90 -6.60
CA HIS A 212 17.01 2.51 -6.27
C HIS A 212 17.08 1.59 -7.49
N LEU A 213 16.65 2.05 -8.66
CA LEU A 213 16.78 1.29 -9.91
C LEU A 213 18.25 1.09 -10.32
N LEU A 214 19.09 2.13 -10.20
CA LEU A 214 20.53 2.01 -10.49
C LEU A 214 21.26 1.08 -9.50
N SER A 215 20.69 0.88 -8.31
CA SER A 215 21.24 -0.06 -7.33
C SER A 215 21.13 -1.54 -7.74
N GLY A 216 20.32 -1.86 -8.77
CA GLY A 216 20.04 -3.23 -9.22
C GLY A 216 18.94 -3.94 -8.42
N THR A 217 18.33 -3.27 -7.45
CA THR A 217 17.36 -3.86 -6.52
C THR A 217 15.93 -3.82 -7.09
N TYR A 218 15.10 -4.80 -6.71
CA TYR A 218 13.70 -4.85 -7.14
C TYR A 218 12.91 -3.61 -6.65
N THR A 219 12.33 -2.86 -7.58
CA THR A 219 11.67 -1.58 -7.29
C THR A 219 10.20 -1.60 -7.68
N ALA A 220 9.30 -1.37 -6.73
CA ALA A 220 7.89 -1.15 -7.01
C ALA A 220 7.57 0.35 -7.05
N ILE A 221 7.28 0.88 -8.24
CA ILE A 221 6.89 2.28 -8.43
C ILE A 221 5.37 2.41 -8.24
N ALA A 222 4.95 2.84 -7.06
CA ALA A 222 3.54 2.99 -6.71
C ALA A 222 3.02 4.41 -7.01
N SER A 223 2.49 4.59 -8.22
CA SER A 223 1.98 5.88 -8.70
C SER A 223 0.88 5.71 -9.74
N HIS A 224 -0.09 6.61 -9.71
CA HIS A 224 -1.10 6.76 -10.78
C HIS A 224 -0.77 7.92 -11.74
N ASP A 225 0.36 8.59 -11.55
CA ASP A 225 0.74 9.77 -12.31
C ASP A 225 1.38 9.35 -13.65
N HIS A 226 0.72 9.70 -14.76
CA HIS A 226 1.17 9.30 -16.09
C HIS A 226 2.51 9.93 -16.47
N ASN A 227 2.82 11.12 -15.94
CA ASN A 227 4.07 11.80 -16.21
C ASN A 227 5.23 11.09 -15.50
N ILE A 228 5.03 10.68 -14.24
CA ILE A 228 6.02 9.89 -13.50
C ILE A 228 6.25 8.55 -14.20
N ILE A 229 5.18 7.85 -14.59
CA ILE A 229 5.30 6.55 -15.28
C ILE A 229 6.07 6.70 -16.58
N ALA A 230 5.78 7.72 -17.39
CA ALA A 230 6.51 7.99 -18.63
C ALA A 230 8.01 8.24 -18.39
N LYS A 231 8.35 9.09 -17.41
CA LYS A 231 9.75 9.36 -17.03
C LYS A 231 10.48 8.11 -16.55
N VAL A 232 9.84 7.27 -15.74
CA VAL A 232 10.43 6.01 -15.27
C VAL A 232 10.69 5.06 -16.43
N LYS A 233 9.76 4.94 -17.39
CA LYS A 233 9.96 4.12 -18.59
C LYS A 233 11.14 4.61 -19.43
N GLU A 234 11.24 5.93 -19.64
CA GLU A 234 12.35 6.55 -20.37
C GLU A 234 13.68 6.31 -19.66
N PHE A 235 13.74 6.54 -18.34
CA PHE A 235 14.92 6.31 -17.53
C PHE A 235 15.37 4.84 -17.57
N ALA A 236 14.42 3.90 -17.39
CA ALA A 236 14.71 2.47 -17.44
C ALA A 236 15.27 2.05 -18.81
N HIS A 237 14.68 2.57 -19.90
CA HIS A 237 15.18 2.32 -21.25
C HIS A 237 16.60 2.88 -21.45
N LYS A 238 16.84 4.14 -21.08
CA LYS A 238 18.15 4.81 -21.23
C LYS A 238 19.27 4.09 -20.48
N ASN A 239 18.97 3.52 -19.31
CA ASN A 239 19.95 2.85 -18.46
C ASN A 239 19.95 1.32 -18.61
N ASN A 240 19.26 0.76 -19.62
CA ASN A 240 19.16 -0.69 -19.86
C ASN A 240 18.65 -1.49 -18.64
N ILE A 241 17.76 -0.91 -17.85
CA ILE A 241 17.17 -1.58 -16.68
C ILE A 241 16.12 -2.59 -17.17
N PRO A 242 16.26 -3.88 -16.86
CA PRO A 242 15.31 -4.88 -17.33
C PRO A 242 13.95 -4.70 -16.63
N ARG A 243 12.88 -4.95 -17.39
CA ARG A 243 11.50 -4.86 -16.87
C ARG A 243 11.22 -5.83 -15.72
N THR A 244 12.02 -6.88 -15.56
CA THR A 244 11.93 -7.83 -14.45
C THR A 244 12.48 -7.26 -13.13
N GLN A 245 13.22 -6.15 -13.18
CA GLN A 245 13.75 -5.49 -11.98
C GLN A 245 12.74 -4.54 -11.34
N PHE A 246 11.64 -4.21 -12.00
CA PHE A 246 10.67 -3.27 -11.44
C PHE A 246 9.25 -3.53 -11.87
N GLU A 247 8.31 -2.99 -11.10
CA GLU A 247 6.88 -3.05 -11.39
C GLU A 247 6.23 -1.70 -11.16
N PHE A 248 5.09 -1.47 -11.80
CA PHE A 248 4.20 -0.38 -11.46
C PHE A 248 3.12 -0.85 -10.50
N GLN A 249 2.70 0.04 -9.60
CA GLN A 249 1.67 -0.24 -8.61
C GLN A 249 0.59 0.83 -8.59
N MET A 250 -0.67 0.39 -8.52
CA MET A 250 -1.84 1.27 -8.42
C MET A 250 -2.87 0.68 -7.49
N LEU A 251 -3.62 1.56 -6.83
CA LEU A 251 -4.78 1.18 -6.04
C LEU A 251 -5.89 0.57 -6.91
N TYR A 252 -6.59 -0.42 -6.35
CA TYR A 252 -7.79 -1.02 -6.92
C TYR A 252 -8.87 0.04 -7.20
N GLY A 253 -9.52 -0.08 -8.35
CA GLY A 253 -10.56 0.87 -8.79
C GLY A 253 -10.03 2.13 -9.50
N PHE A 254 -8.72 2.36 -9.55
CA PHE A 254 -8.15 3.60 -10.10
C PHE A 254 -7.35 3.37 -11.38
N ARG A 255 -7.66 4.16 -12.43
CA ARG A 255 -6.92 4.18 -13.70
C ARG A 255 -6.80 2.78 -14.32
N THR A 256 -7.87 1.99 -14.29
CA THR A 256 -7.92 0.61 -14.79
C THR A 256 -7.43 0.48 -16.24
N ASP A 257 -7.75 1.44 -17.09
CA ASP A 257 -7.30 1.44 -18.49
C ASP A 257 -5.77 1.54 -18.60
N MET A 258 -5.15 2.34 -17.73
CA MET A 258 -3.70 2.45 -17.66
C MET A 258 -3.06 1.21 -17.06
N GLN A 259 -3.68 0.60 -16.04
CA GLN A 259 -3.20 -0.68 -15.50
C GLN A 259 -3.12 -1.73 -16.61
N LEU A 260 -4.18 -1.86 -17.41
CA LEU A 260 -4.22 -2.80 -18.54
C LEU A 260 -3.27 -2.41 -19.68
N SER A 261 -3.07 -1.11 -19.94
CA SER A 261 -2.07 -0.63 -20.91
C SER A 261 -0.67 -1.08 -20.54
N LEU A 262 -0.29 -0.92 -19.26
CA LEU A 262 1.05 -1.30 -18.78
C LEU A 262 1.29 -2.80 -18.88
N VAL A 263 0.27 -3.64 -18.62
CA VAL A 263 0.34 -5.09 -18.87
C VAL A 263 0.56 -5.39 -20.35
N LYS A 264 -0.20 -4.76 -21.26
CA LYS A 264 -0.04 -4.94 -22.71
C LYS A 264 1.33 -4.49 -23.22
N GLU A 265 1.91 -3.49 -22.59
CA GLU A 265 3.26 -3.03 -22.88
C GLU A 265 4.34 -3.98 -22.34
N GLY A 266 3.99 -4.97 -21.51
CA GLY A 266 4.89 -5.98 -20.96
C GLY A 266 5.53 -5.60 -19.62
N TYR A 267 4.95 -4.66 -18.86
CA TYR A 267 5.37 -4.36 -17.49
C TYR A 267 4.58 -5.19 -16.48
N THR A 268 5.22 -5.59 -15.39
CA THR A 268 4.49 -6.08 -14.21
C THR A 268 3.68 -4.92 -13.63
N MET A 269 2.37 -5.10 -13.56
CA MET A 269 1.43 -4.13 -13.00
C MET A 269 0.71 -4.77 -11.82
N ARG A 270 1.02 -4.28 -10.60
CA ARG A 270 0.44 -4.77 -9.37
C ARG A 270 -0.67 -3.87 -8.85
N VAL A 271 -1.83 -4.46 -8.57
CA VAL A 271 -2.98 -3.76 -8.00
C VAL A 271 -2.98 -3.93 -6.48
N TYR A 272 -3.03 -2.82 -5.74
CA TYR A 272 -3.21 -2.82 -4.28
C TYR A 272 -4.70 -2.93 -3.96
N VAL A 273 -5.08 -4.07 -3.39
CA VAL A 273 -6.47 -4.49 -3.22
C VAL A 273 -6.78 -4.53 -1.71
N PRO A 274 -7.37 -3.46 -1.17
CA PRO A 274 -7.80 -3.45 0.22
C PRO A 274 -9.08 -4.29 0.37
N PHE A 275 -9.25 -4.93 1.51
CA PHE A 275 -10.43 -5.73 1.84
C PHE A 275 -10.65 -5.80 3.36
N GLY A 276 -11.86 -6.14 3.78
CA GLY A 276 -12.24 -6.24 5.19
C GLY A 276 -13.33 -5.25 5.60
N ASN A 277 -13.77 -5.36 6.85
CA ASN A 277 -14.91 -4.61 7.37
C ASN A 277 -14.57 -3.15 7.70
N ASP A 278 -13.29 -2.79 7.85
CA ASP A 278 -12.86 -1.47 8.32
C ASP A 278 -12.55 -0.53 7.15
N TRP A 279 -13.43 -0.54 6.15
CA TRP A 279 -13.25 0.15 4.87
C TRP A 279 -13.41 1.68 4.94
N PHE A 280 -14.07 2.20 5.96
CA PHE A 280 -14.51 3.59 5.99
C PHE A 280 -13.35 4.59 6.08
N GLY A 281 -12.44 4.42 7.03
CA GLY A 281 -11.28 5.30 7.16
C GLY A 281 -10.40 5.29 5.91
N TYR A 282 -10.14 4.10 5.36
CA TYR A 282 -9.48 3.95 4.07
C TYR A 282 -10.20 4.70 2.94
N PHE A 283 -11.51 4.51 2.80
CA PHE A 283 -12.32 5.16 1.77
C PHE A 283 -12.29 6.68 1.88
N MET A 284 -12.40 7.22 3.09
CA MET A 284 -12.35 8.66 3.34
C MET A 284 -11.00 9.26 2.96
N ARG A 285 -9.87 8.58 3.25
CA ARG A 285 -8.55 9.04 2.79
C ARG A 285 -8.45 9.07 1.26
N ARG A 286 -9.02 8.08 0.56
CA ARG A 286 -9.07 8.05 -0.91
C ARG A 286 -9.93 9.16 -1.52
N LEU A 287 -10.98 9.59 -0.84
CA LEU A 287 -11.78 10.77 -1.24
C LEU A 287 -11.01 12.07 -1.04
N ALA A 288 -10.28 12.19 0.08
CA ALA A 288 -9.47 13.37 0.39
C ALA A 288 -8.36 13.62 -0.64
N GLU A 289 -7.73 12.56 -1.13
CA GLU A 289 -6.59 12.65 -2.06
C GLU A 289 -6.95 13.15 -3.46
N ARG A 290 -8.21 13.01 -3.88
CA ARG A 290 -8.67 13.51 -5.18
C ARG A 290 -10.11 14.01 -5.09
N PRO A 291 -10.33 15.33 -5.02
CA PRO A 291 -11.68 15.93 -5.03
C PRO A 291 -12.52 15.52 -6.26
N GLN A 292 -11.89 15.19 -7.39
CA GLN A 292 -12.58 14.66 -8.58
C GLN A 292 -13.23 13.28 -8.32
N ASN A 293 -12.72 12.50 -7.36
CA ASN A 293 -13.33 11.25 -6.91
C ASN A 293 -14.62 11.48 -6.12
N VAL A 294 -14.81 12.67 -5.53
CA VAL A 294 -16.05 13.01 -4.81
C VAL A 294 -17.23 13.02 -5.77
N ALA A 295 -17.06 13.54 -6.99
CA ALA A 295 -18.09 13.50 -8.03
C ALA A 295 -18.41 12.07 -8.51
N PHE A 296 -17.42 11.17 -8.55
CA PHE A 296 -17.62 9.75 -8.89
C PHE A 296 -18.29 8.96 -7.75
N ALA A 297 -17.87 9.19 -6.49
CA ALA A 297 -18.52 8.60 -5.32
C ALA A 297 -19.98 9.08 -5.19
N LEU A 298 -20.24 10.38 -5.44
CA LEU A 298 -21.59 10.95 -5.49
C LEU A 298 -22.43 10.44 -6.67
N LYS A 299 -21.84 10.05 -7.81
CA LYS A 299 -22.62 9.35 -8.85
C LYS A 299 -23.14 8.00 -8.37
N GLY A 300 -22.40 7.31 -7.51
CA GLY A 300 -22.90 6.13 -6.77
C GLY A 300 -24.00 6.45 -5.75
N PHE A 301 -24.16 7.71 -5.31
CA PHE A 301 -25.27 8.15 -4.45
C PHE A 301 -26.61 8.31 -5.20
N PHE A 302 -26.59 8.57 -6.52
CA PHE A 302 -27.80 8.85 -7.32
C PHE A 302 -28.13 7.77 -8.36
N SER A 303 -27.27 6.78 -8.55
CA SER A 303 -27.56 5.61 -9.37
C SER A 303 -28.30 4.56 -8.54
N LYS A 304 -29.64 4.59 -8.60
CA LYS A 304 -30.48 3.41 -8.35
C LYS A 304 -30.38 2.43 -9.51
#